data_AF-A0A2V9FHG8-F1
#
_entry.id   AF-A0A2V9FHG8-F1
#
_cell.length_a   1.000
_cell.length_b   1.000
_cell.length_c   1.000
_cell.angle_alpha   90.00
_cell.angle_beta   90.00
_cell.angle_gamma   90.00
#
_symmetry.space_group_name_H-M   'P 1'
#
loop_
_entity.id
_entity.type
_entity.pdbx_description
1 polymer ?
#
loop_
_entity_poly.entity_id
_entity_poly.type
_entity_poly.pdbx_seq_one_letter_code
_entity_poly.pdbx_strand_id
1 'polypeptide(L)'
;GKGKKIFGSIGNFFSFAMQFLPDGFLQMIFIDTNGFDKQHYKFDYVRREFLGEVRCLVFDVTPQDKAGKGRFLGRIWVEDQDYNIVRFNGAYGGGGHSSWYFHFDSWRTNVQPGQWMPSFVYSEERDLHYALAKKLDFKAQTRLWGYNVGHSSQEQELSKILVETPVQDDTKTANDLSPIQAQRSWDRQAEDNVVDRLERIGLMAPRGEVDKVLETVVNNLEVTNNIDVDPEVRCRVMMTSTLESFTVGHTVVLSRGLIDVLPDEASLATMIAHELGHVVLGHRLDSSYAFFDQLLIDDKETFRHFGFARTPDEERAANTKAMQILTNSPYKNQLGNAGLFLAALTTREKEIPNLISPHLGDRVPVIGDLRSSMPVDQKQNPQAIVALPIGGRVKLDSWNDKLDLIKSKPVGTVAEREKMPFEVTPFMPYLMRYGTETSKPIAASAAAPSDPKTGEAAPGKP
;
A
#
# COMPACT_ATOMS: atom_id res chain seq x y z
N GLY A 1 -45.76 3.32 53.45
CA GLY A 1 -44.31 3.18 53.38
C GLY A 1 -43.94 1.88 52.67
N LYS A 2 -43.21 2.01 51.56
CA LYS A 2 -42.37 1.01 50.87
C LYS A 2 -42.97 -0.37 50.52
N GLY A 3 -43.61 -0.43 49.34
CA GLY A 3 -43.55 -1.62 48.49
C GLY A 3 -42.19 -1.68 47.77
N LYS A 4 -41.46 -2.79 47.91
CA LYS A 4 -40.24 -3.07 47.14
C LYS A 4 -40.63 -3.91 45.92
N LYS A 5 -40.63 -3.26 44.75
CA LYS A 5 -40.59 -3.94 43.45
C LYS A 5 -39.25 -4.66 43.31
N ILE A 6 -39.29 -5.98 43.08
CA ILE A 6 -38.16 -6.74 42.55
C ILE A 6 -38.18 -6.51 41.03
N PHE A 7 -37.46 -5.49 40.58
CA PHE A 7 -37.04 -5.33 39.19
C PHE A 7 -35.53 -5.18 39.25
N GLY A 8 -34.81 -6.18 38.75
CA GLY A 8 -33.35 -6.12 38.68
C GLY A 8 -32.81 -7.39 38.03
N SER A 9 -32.07 -7.20 36.93
CA SER A 9 -31.35 -8.21 36.16
C SER A 9 -32.16 -9.02 35.13
N ILE A 10 -32.81 -8.34 34.18
CA ILE A 10 -32.80 -8.80 32.78
C ILE A 10 -31.95 -7.78 32.02
N GLY A 11 -30.68 -8.08 31.84
CA GLY A 11 -29.78 -7.17 31.11
C GLY A 11 -28.35 -7.68 31.12
N ASN A 12 -28.07 -8.65 30.25
CA ASN A 12 -26.78 -8.90 29.58
C ASN A 12 -26.70 -10.33 29.03
N PHE A 13 -27.34 -10.62 27.89
CA PHE A 13 -27.16 -11.91 27.22
C PHE A 13 -27.02 -11.85 25.68
N PHE A 14 -26.91 -10.68 25.05
CA PHE A 14 -26.79 -10.61 23.58
C PHE A 14 -25.82 -9.54 23.07
N SER A 15 -24.57 -9.56 23.55
CA SER A 15 -23.45 -8.99 22.78
C SER A 15 -22.72 -10.10 22.04
N PHE A 16 -23.37 -10.70 21.03
CA PHE A 16 -22.63 -11.39 19.96
C PHE A 16 -21.93 -10.29 19.14
N ALA A 17 -20.76 -9.87 19.61
CA ALA A 17 -19.83 -9.07 18.83
C ALA A 17 -19.01 -10.05 17.99
N MET A 18 -19.05 -9.88 16.67
CA MET A 18 -18.08 -10.54 15.79
C MET A 18 -16.69 -10.07 16.22
N GLN A 19 -15.84 -10.99 16.65
CA GLN A 19 -14.45 -10.69 16.98
C GLN A 19 -13.60 -10.91 15.75
N PHE A 20 -12.72 -9.95 15.44
CA PHE A 20 -11.69 -10.15 14.43
C PHE A 20 -10.74 -11.26 14.89
N LEU A 21 -10.61 -12.31 14.09
CA LEU A 21 -9.71 -13.44 14.33
C LEU A 21 -8.60 -13.41 13.27
N PRO A 22 -7.40 -12.89 13.59
CA PRO A 22 -6.27 -12.83 12.66
C PRO A 22 -5.96 -14.19 12.03
N ASP A 23 -6.04 -15.26 12.81
CA ASP A 23 -5.77 -16.63 12.36
C ASP A 23 -6.71 -17.08 11.24
N GLY A 24 -7.97 -16.63 11.24
CA GLY A 24 -8.92 -16.93 10.17
C GLY A 24 -8.54 -16.26 8.85
N PHE A 25 -7.94 -15.06 8.91
CA PHE A 25 -7.39 -14.38 7.74
C PHE A 25 -6.11 -15.05 7.24
N LEU A 26 -5.26 -15.51 8.16
CA LEU A 26 -4.05 -16.26 7.81
C LEU A 26 -4.38 -17.64 7.24
N GLN A 27 -5.48 -18.28 7.65
CA GLN A 27 -5.89 -19.56 7.08
C GLN A 27 -6.06 -19.48 5.56
N MET A 28 -6.62 -18.37 5.04
CA MET A 28 -6.87 -18.13 3.62
C MET A 28 -5.60 -18.05 2.74
N ILE A 29 -4.41 -18.11 3.36
CA ILE A 29 -3.11 -18.26 2.69
C ILE A 29 -2.91 -19.71 2.16
N PHE A 30 -3.62 -20.68 2.73
CA PHE A 30 -3.49 -22.10 2.39
C PHE A 30 -4.79 -22.67 1.85
N ILE A 31 -4.70 -23.62 0.92
CA ILE A 31 -5.89 -24.29 0.37
C ILE A 31 -6.47 -25.25 1.40
N ASP A 32 -5.64 -26.14 1.92
CA ASP A 32 -5.95 -27.04 3.03
C ASP A 32 -4.62 -27.62 3.52
N THR A 33 -4.29 -27.44 4.79
CA THR A 33 -3.03 -27.92 5.37
C THR A 33 -3.11 -29.36 5.87
N ASN A 34 -4.30 -29.97 5.86
CA ASN A 34 -4.60 -31.23 6.52
C ASN A 34 -5.25 -32.27 5.58
N GLY A 35 -4.68 -32.48 4.39
CA GLY A 35 -5.13 -33.52 3.46
C GLY A 35 -5.65 -32.99 2.13
N PHE A 36 -4.93 -32.05 1.50
CA PHE A 36 -5.20 -31.64 0.13
C PHE A 36 -4.75 -32.71 -0.88
N ASP A 37 -5.53 -33.77 -0.99
CA ASP A 37 -5.22 -34.95 -1.81
C ASP A 37 -6.47 -35.54 -2.49
N LYS A 38 -6.29 -36.56 -3.33
CA LYS A 38 -7.38 -37.23 -4.05
C LYS A 38 -8.28 -38.12 -3.18
N GLN A 39 -7.87 -38.45 -1.95
CA GLN A 39 -8.73 -39.20 -1.02
C GLN A 39 -9.79 -38.27 -0.42
N HIS A 40 -9.44 -37.02 -0.18
CA HIS A 40 -10.32 -36.01 0.41
C HIS A 40 -10.97 -35.09 -0.62
N TYR A 41 -10.44 -34.99 -1.83
CA TYR A 41 -10.95 -34.09 -2.87
C TYR A 41 -11.15 -34.76 -4.22
N LYS A 42 -12.16 -34.28 -4.92
CA LYS A 42 -12.37 -34.48 -6.35
C LYS A 42 -11.85 -33.26 -7.11
N PHE A 43 -11.12 -33.51 -8.20
CA PHE A 43 -10.56 -32.49 -9.08
C PHE A 43 -11.15 -32.66 -10.48
N ASP A 44 -11.90 -31.67 -10.94
CA ASP A 44 -12.52 -31.65 -12.26
C ASP A 44 -11.81 -30.62 -13.14
N TYR A 45 -11.19 -31.06 -14.24
CA TYR A 45 -10.51 -30.16 -15.17
C TYR A 45 -11.52 -29.25 -15.89
N VAL A 46 -11.23 -27.96 -15.92
CA VAL A 46 -12.09 -26.94 -16.52
C VAL A 46 -11.53 -26.46 -17.85
N ARG A 47 -10.32 -25.88 -17.85
CA ARG A 47 -9.70 -25.26 -19.03
C ARG A 47 -8.22 -24.96 -18.82
N ARG A 48 -7.59 -24.39 -19.86
CA ARG A 48 -6.34 -23.65 -19.75
C ARG A 48 -6.61 -22.15 -19.72
N GLU A 49 -5.82 -21.41 -18.94
CA GLU A 49 -5.96 -19.97 -18.79
C GLU A 49 -4.58 -19.34 -18.56
N PHE A 50 -4.36 -18.13 -19.08
CA PHE A 50 -3.16 -17.35 -18.77
C PHE A 50 -3.44 -16.39 -17.61
N LEU A 51 -2.58 -16.41 -16.60
CA LEU A 51 -2.50 -15.41 -15.55
C LEU A 51 -1.23 -14.59 -15.79
N GLY A 52 -1.35 -13.45 -16.47
CA GLY A 52 -0.16 -12.77 -17.01
C GLY A 52 0.54 -13.61 -18.08
N GLU A 53 1.84 -13.87 -17.89
CA GLU A 53 2.63 -14.76 -18.75
C GLU A 53 2.56 -16.24 -18.33
N VAL A 54 1.92 -16.52 -17.20
CA VAL A 54 1.89 -17.86 -16.61
C VAL A 54 0.70 -18.65 -17.16
N ARG A 55 0.98 -19.66 -17.98
CA ARG A 55 -0.04 -20.60 -18.43
C ARG A 55 -0.42 -21.54 -17.29
N CYS A 56 -1.72 -21.68 -17.07
CA CYS A 56 -2.29 -22.50 -16.00
C CYS A 56 -3.26 -23.56 -16.55
N LEU A 57 -3.29 -24.71 -15.89
CA LEU A 57 -4.40 -25.68 -15.90
C LEU A 57 -5.38 -25.30 -14.77
N VAL A 58 -6.67 -25.25 -15.08
CA VAL A 58 -7.71 -24.82 -14.14
C VAL A 58 -8.55 -26.03 -13.72
N PHE A 59 -8.76 -26.19 -12.41
CA PHE A 59 -9.55 -27.29 -11.85
C PHE A 59 -10.58 -26.76 -10.86
N ASP A 60 -11.79 -27.32 -10.91
CA ASP A 60 -12.74 -27.22 -9.82
C ASP A 60 -12.41 -28.29 -8.77
N VAL A 61 -12.42 -27.88 -7.51
CA VAL A 61 -12.05 -28.71 -6.35
C VAL A 61 -13.24 -28.82 -5.43
N THR A 62 -13.70 -30.05 -5.24
CA THR A 62 -14.85 -30.36 -4.38
C THR A 62 -14.45 -31.38 -3.32
N PRO A 63 -14.72 -31.14 -2.03
CA PRO A 63 -14.49 -32.14 -0.99
C PRO A 63 -15.29 -33.42 -1.27
N GLN A 64 -14.69 -34.58 -1.04
CA GLN A 64 -15.37 -35.87 -1.09
C GLN A 64 -16.36 -36.00 0.08
N ASP A 65 -17.34 -36.89 -0.08
CA ASP A 65 -18.24 -37.24 1.01
C ASP A 65 -17.45 -37.74 2.23
N LYS A 66 -17.79 -37.24 3.42
CA LYS A 66 -17.13 -37.57 4.69
C LYS A 66 -15.64 -37.18 4.77
N ALA A 67 -15.14 -36.28 3.91
CA ALA A 67 -13.77 -35.78 3.97
C ALA A 67 -13.44 -34.97 5.26
N GLY A 68 -14.44 -34.67 6.09
CA GLY A 68 -14.30 -33.88 7.31
C GLY A 68 -14.90 -32.48 7.18
N LYS A 69 -14.66 -31.63 8.17
CA LYS A 69 -15.13 -30.24 8.23
C LYS A 69 -14.00 -29.27 7.88
N GLY A 70 -14.34 -28.07 7.41
CA GLY A 70 -13.37 -27.01 7.07
C GLY A 70 -12.62 -27.25 5.77
N ARG A 71 -13.17 -28.06 4.86
CA ARG A 71 -12.54 -28.40 3.58
C ARG A 71 -12.79 -27.29 2.55
N PHE A 72 -11.83 -27.10 1.64
CA PHE A 72 -11.92 -26.09 0.59
C PHE A 72 -12.89 -26.51 -0.52
N LEU A 73 -13.75 -25.60 -0.94
CA LEU A 73 -14.60 -25.76 -2.12
C LEU A 73 -14.35 -24.55 -3.02
N GLY A 74 -13.95 -24.79 -4.27
CA GLY A 74 -13.65 -23.70 -5.18
C GLY A 74 -12.89 -24.12 -6.43
N ARG A 75 -12.11 -23.19 -6.95
CA ARG A 75 -11.32 -23.34 -8.18
C ARG A 75 -9.85 -23.06 -7.92
N ILE A 76 -8.97 -23.83 -8.54
CA ILE A 76 -7.52 -23.66 -8.47
C ILE A 76 -6.92 -23.46 -9.86
N TRP A 77 -5.84 -22.69 -9.93
CA TRP A 77 -5.01 -22.50 -11.11
C TRP A 77 -3.63 -23.05 -10.82
N VAL A 78 -3.21 -24.02 -11.63
CA VAL A 78 -1.98 -24.78 -11.49
C VAL A 78 -1.08 -24.43 -12.67
N GLU A 79 0.10 -23.88 -12.44
CA GLU A 79 1.01 -23.52 -13.53
C GLU A 79 1.54 -24.76 -14.28
N ASP A 80 1.87 -24.61 -15.55
CA ASP A 80 2.06 -25.72 -16.48
C ASP A 80 3.45 -26.38 -16.51
N GLN A 81 4.43 -25.88 -15.76
CA GLN A 81 5.81 -26.40 -15.75
C GLN A 81 6.03 -27.38 -14.59
N ASP A 82 5.87 -26.91 -13.35
CA ASP A 82 6.18 -27.67 -12.14
C ASP A 82 4.92 -28.02 -11.34
N TYR A 83 3.74 -27.70 -11.87
CA TYR A 83 2.43 -27.91 -11.27
C TYR A 83 2.22 -27.21 -9.91
N ASN A 84 2.83 -26.04 -9.72
CA ASN A 84 2.56 -25.21 -8.55
C ASN A 84 1.14 -24.60 -8.62
N ILE A 85 0.43 -24.59 -7.50
CA ILE A 85 -0.85 -23.87 -7.40
C ILE A 85 -0.56 -22.40 -7.17
N VAL A 86 -0.89 -21.55 -8.13
CA VAL A 86 -0.54 -20.12 -8.15
C VAL A 86 -1.71 -19.21 -7.80
N ARG A 87 -2.95 -19.72 -7.91
CA ARG A 87 -4.17 -19.03 -7.48
C ARG A 87 -5.20 -20.04 -7.02
N PHE A 88 -6.00 -19.67 -6.04
CA PHE A 88 -7.20 -20.41 -5.66
C PHE A 88 -8.29 -19.48 -5.17
N ASN A 89 -9.52 -19.72 -5.63
CA ASN A 89 -10.70 -18.90 -5.35
C ASN A 89 -11.83 -19.80 -4.86
N GLY A 90 -12.40 -19.48 -3.70
CA GLY A 90 -13.45 -20.32 -3.10
C GLY A 90 -13.71 -19.95 -1.65
N ALA A 91 -14.22 -20.92 -0.90
CA ALA A 91 -14.47 -20.80 0.53
C ALA A 91 -14.22 -22.15 1.21
N TYR A 92 -13.99 -22.13 2.52
CA TYR A 92 -14.06 -23.36 3.31
C TYR A 92 -15.53 -23.73 3.60
N GLY A 93 -15.82 -25.02 3.75
CA GLY A 93 -17.16 -25.52 3.99
C GLY A 93 -17.23 -26.56 5.12
N GLY A 94 -18.44 -26.99 5.46
CA GLY A 94 -18.66 -28.10 6.41
C GLY A 94 -18.65 -27.74 7.89
N GLY A 95 -18.79 -26.45 8.24
CA GLY A 95 -18.93 -25.98 9.62
C GLY A 95 -20.30 -26.27 10.24
N GLY A 96 -20.39 -26.29 11.58
CA GLY A 96 -21.68 -26.20 12.27
C GLY A 96 -22.25 -24.78 12.22
N HIS A 97 -23.42 -24.53 12.83
CA HIS A 97 -24.11 -23.22 12.85
C HIS A 97 -23.29 -22.02 13.40
N SER A 98 -22.05 -22.22 13.82
CA SER A 98 -21.15 -21.22 14.42
C SER A 98 -19.84 -20.98 13.64
N SER A 99 -19.58 -21.68 12.53
CA SER A 99 -18.37 -21.47 11.72
C SER A 99 -18.71 -20.70 10.45
N TRP A 100 -18.30 -19.43 10.40
CA TRP A 100 -18.47 -18.58 9.24
C TRP A 100 -17.19 -18.62 8.40
N TYR A 101 -17.30 -19.15 7.19
CA TYR A 101 -16.20 -19.13 6.23
C TYR A 101 -16.48 -18.06 5.18
N PHE A 102 -15.51 -17.20 4.95
CA PHE A 102 -15.61 -16.14 3.95
C PHE A 102 -15.20 -16.65 2.58
N HIS A 103 -15.75 -16.05 1.53
CA HIS A 103 -15.22 -16.23 0.20
C HIS A 103 -13.90 -15.46 0.04
N PHE A 104 -12.92 -16.10 -0.59
CA PHE A 104 -11.61 -15.50 -0.80
C PHE A 104 -10.97 -15.91 -2.13
N ASP A 105 -10.03 -15.09 -2.58
CA ASP A 105 -9.18 -15.27 -3.75
C ASP A 105 -7.73 -15.07 -3.33
N SER A 106 -6.94 -16.14 -3.34
CA SER A 106 -5.58 -16.18 -2.84
C SER A 106 -4.60 -16.39 -3.98
N TRP A 107 -3.55 -15.59 -4.02
CA TRP A 107 -2.57 -15.51 -5.10
C TRP A 107 -1.15 -15.71 -4.59
N ARG A 108 -0.36 -16.42 -5.39
CA ARG A 108 1.08 -16.60 -5.19
C ARG A 108 1.87 -15.93 -6.31
N THR A 109 3.00 -15.34 -5.97
CA THR A 109 3.95 -14.80 -6.94
C THR A 109 5.24 -15.63 -6.96
N ASN A 110 5.91 -15.67 -8.11
CA ASN A 110 7.16 -16.40 -8.24
C ASN A 110 8.33 -15.48 -7.88
N VAL A 111 8.81 -15.63 -6.64
CA VAL A 111 9.77 -14.72 -6.01
C VAL A 111 11.23 -15.19 -6.14
N GLN A 112 11.43 -16.49 -6.40
CA GLN A 112 12.71 -17.16 -6.63
C GLN A 112 12.50 -18.33 -7.61
N PRO A 113 13.56 -18.91 -8.19
CA PRO A 113 13.43 -20.09 -9.05
C PRO A 113 12.63 -21.21 -8.36
N GLY A 114 11.52 -21.63 -8.96
CA GLY A 114 10.63 -22.67 -8.41
C GLY A 114 9.84 -22.30 -7.15
N GLN A 115 10.03 -21.09 -6.58
CA GLN A 115 9.39 -20.69 -5.34
C GLN A 115 8.18 -19.78 -5.58
N TRP A 116 6.98 -20.35 -5.45
CA TRP A 116 5.71 -19.62 -5.51
C TRP A 116 5.22 -19.32 -4.10
N MET A 117 5.38 -18.08 -3.66
CA MET A 117 5.05 -17.66 -2.30
C MET A 117 3.70 -16.92 -2.26
N PRO A 118 2.88 -17.11 -1.22
CA PRO A 118 1.67 -16.33 -1.04
C PRO A 118 1.96 -14.83 -0.95
N SER A 119 1.21 -14.01 -1.68
CA SER A 119 1.47 -12.55 -1.71
C SER A 119 0.20 -11.74 -1.49
N PHE A 120 -0.94 -12.20 -2.00
CA PHE A 120 -2.17 -11.44 -1.95
C PHE A 120 -3.35 -12.34 -1.62
N VAL A 121 -4.24 -11.87 -0.75
CA VAL A 121 -5.55 -12.48 -0.51
C VAL A 121 -6.59 -11.38 -0.58
N TYR A 122 -7.61 -11.58 -1.42
CA TYR A 122 -8.83 -10.80 -1.37
C TYR A 122 -9.91 -11.64 -0.69
N SER A 123 -10.73 -11.04 0.18
CA SER A 123 -11.92 -11.70 0.73
C SER A 123 -13.10 -10.75 0.68
N GLU A 124 -14.26 -11.27 0.34
CA GLU A 124 -15.50 -10.50 0.27
C GLU A 124 -16.65 -11.37 0.74
N GLU A 125 -17.56 -10.77 1.50
CA GLU A 125 -18.81 -11.41 1.87
C GLU A 125 -19.95 -10.42 1.78
N ARG A 126 -21.11 -10.90 1.32
CA ARG A 126 -22.35 -10.12 1.25
C ARG A 126 -23.47 -10.90 1.92
N ASP A 127 -24.29 -10.21 2.70
CA ASP A 127 -25.44 -10.77 3.39
C ASP A 127 -25.10 -11.93 4.33
N LEU A 128 -23.94 -11.90 5.02
CA LEU A 128 -23.63 -12.94 6.01
C LEU A 128 -24.47 -12.75 7.28
N HIS A 129 -25.42 -13.65 7.51
CA HIS A 129 -26.33 -13.59 8.64
C HIS A 129 -25.71 -14.23 9.89
N TYR A 130 -25.03 -13.45 10.71
CA TYR A 130 -24.41 -13.97 11.94
C TYR A 130 -25.32 -13.89 13.19
N ALA A 131 -26.46 -13.21 13.09
CA ALA A 131 -27.53 -13.19 14.08
C ALA A 131 -28.88 -12.85 13.42
N LEU A 132 -29.99 -13.10 14.13
CA LEU A 132 -31.37 -12.99 13.62
C LEU A 132 -31.70 -11.66 12.88
N ALA A 133 -31.02 -10.56 13.25
CA ALA A 133 -31.19 -9.24 12.66
C ALA A 133 -29.87 -8.56 12.27
N LYS A 134 -28.76 -9.31 12.22
CA LYS A 134 -27.43 -8.74 11.93
C LYS A 134 -26.82 -9.41 10.71
N LYS A 135 -26.47 -8.57 9.74
CA LYS A 135 -25.76 -8.92 8.50
C LYS A 135 -24.37 -8.34 8.52
N LEU A 136 -23.42 -9.04 7.92
CA LEU A 136 -22.08 -8.53 7.67
C LEU A 136 -21.85 -8.49 6.16
N ASP A 137 -21.58 -7.27 5.68
CA ASP A 137 -21.02 -7.02 4.35
C ASP A 137 -19.61 -6.50 4.56
N PHE A 138 -18.61 -7.14 3.95
CA PHE A 138 -17.25 -6.63 4.02
C PHE A 138 -16.43 -7.03 2.81
N LYS A 139 -15.37 -6.25 2.59
CA LYS A 139 -14.28 -6.58 1.69
C LYS A 139 -12.98 -6.41 2.47
N ALA A 140 -11.99 -7.23 2.17
CA ALA A 140 -10.66 -7.09 2.74
C ALA A 140 -9.58 -7.49 1.73
N GLN A 141 -8.41 -6.88 1.91
CA GLN A 141 -7.19 -7.20 1.21
C GLN A 141 -6.12 -7.53 2.25
N THR A 142 -5.51 -8.71 2.13
CA THR A 142 -4.30 -9.08 2.86
C THR A 142 -3.13 -9.06 1.89
N ARG A 143 -2.04 -8.39 2.27
CA ARG A 143 -0.76 -8.38 1.55
C ARG A 143 0.27 -9.04 2.45
N LEU A 144 1.10 -9.91 1.87
CA LEU A 144 2.20 -10.57 2.56
C LEU A 144 3.51 -10.09 1.97
N TRP A 145 4.47 -9.75 2.82
CA TRP A 145 5.81 -9.32 2.45
C TRP A 145 6.80 -9.71 3.54
N GLY A 146 8.07 -9.39 3.31
CA GLY A 146 9.14 -9.66 4.26
C GLY A 146 9.61 -11.12 4.25
N TYR A 147 9.51 -11.82 3.12
CA TYR A 147 10.05 -13.18 3.04
C TYR A 147 11.59 -13.23 3.13
N ASN A 148 12.27 -12.13 2.80
CA ASN A 148 13.74 -12.03 2.87
C ASN A 148 14.21 -10.64 3.35
N VAL A 149 13.64 -10.16 4.47
CA VAL A 149 14.06 -8.90 5.11
C VAL A 149 15.50 -9.02 5.61
N GLY A 150 16.30 -7.97 5.43
CA GLY A 150 17.62 -7.82 6.07
C GLY A 150 18.80 -8.52 5.39
N HIS A 151 18.60 -9.63 4.66
CA HIS A 151 19.69 -10.32 3.97
C HIS A 151 20.12 -9.64 2.67
N SER A 152 19.17 -9.09 1.90
CA SER A 152 19.45 -8.56 0.56
C SER A 152 20.27 -7.26 0.55
N SER A 153 20.10 -6.37 1.53
CA SER A 153 20.88 -5.14 1.66
C SER A 153 22.27 -5.38 2.24
N GLN A 154 22.39 -6.24 3.27
CA GLN A 154 23.68 -6.57 3.89
C GLN A 154 24.60 -7.37 2.95
N GLU A 155 24.07 -8.34 2.21
CA GLU A 155 24.86 -9.07 1.21
C GLU A 155 25.30 -8.17 0.05
N GLN A 156 24.48 -7.19 -0.36
CA GLN A 156 24.87 -6.20 -1.36
C GLN A 156 25.97 -5.28 -0.87
N GLU A 157 25.90 -4.77 0.37
CA GLU A 157 26.95 -3.94 0.95
C GLU A 157 28.28 -4.72 1.12
N LEU A 158 28.23 -5.96 1.61
CA LEU A 158 29.41 -6.82 1.70
C LEU A 158 29.99 -7.19 0.32
N SER A 159 29.13 -7.42 -0.67
CA SER A 159 29.56 -7.72 -2.05
C SER A 159 30.16 -6.50 -2.75
N LYS A 160 29.66 -5.28 -2.48
CA LYS A 160 30.28 -4.03 -2.96
C LYS A 160 31.66 -3.79 -2.35
N ILE A 161 31.86 -4.14 -1.07
CA ILE A 161 33.18 -4.09 -0.42
C ILE A 161 34.18 -5.05 -1.10
N LEU A 162 33.68 -6.18 -1.63
CA LEU A 162 34.48 -7.19 -2.32
C LEU A 162 34.74 -6.88 -3.80
N VAL A 163 33.92 -6.04 -4.43
CA VAL A 163 33.95 -5.73 -5.87
C VAL A 163 34.09 -4.22 -6.10
N GLU A 164 35.35 -3.77 -6.12
CA GLU A 164 35.91 -2.52 -6.69
C GLU A 164 36.30 -1.32 -5.78
N THR A 165 37.54 -0.87 -6.08
CA THR A 165 38.19 0.46 -5.90
C THR A 165 38.78 0.78 -4.53
N PRO A 166 40.00 1.38 -4.45
CA PRO A 166 40.53 1.88 -3.19
C PRO A 166 39.53 2.90 -2.64
N VAL A 167 38.91 2.61 -1.51
CA VAL A 167 38.11 3.59 -0.78
C VAL A 167 39.04 4.75 -0.48
N GLN A 168 38.78 5.90 -1.11
CA GLN A 168 39.52 7.11 -0.84
C GLN A 168 39.10 7.55 0.56
N ASP A 169 40.01 7.34 1.49
CA ASP A 169 39.83 7.73 2.88
C ASP A 169 39.88 9.26 2.97
N ASP A 170 38.70 9.89 2.80
CA ASP A 170 38.50 11.33 2.85
C ASP A 170 38.78 11.91 4.26
N THR A 171 38.93 11.06 5.28
CA THR A 171 39.30 11.49 6.64
C THR A 171 40.71 12.06 6.70
N LYS A 172 41.59 11.71 5.76
CA LYS A 172 42.96 12.24 5.69
C LYS A 172 43.03 13.74 5.36
N THR A 173 41.95 14.30 4.83
CA THR A 173 41.80 15.73 4.53
C THR A 173 40.65 16.39 5.29
N ALA A 174 39.94 15.64 6.14
CA ALA A 174 38.82 16.15 6.92
C ALA A 174 39.34 16.98 8.11
N ASN A 175 38.80 18.17 8.28
CA ASN A 175 38.96 18.94 9.52
C ASN A 175 37.91 18.49 10.54
N ASP A 176 38.18 18.75 11.83
CA ASP A 176 37.18 18.59 12.88
C ASP A 176 35.90 19.37 12.52
N LEU A 177 34.74 18.76 12.78
CA LEU A 177 33.45 19.42 12.58
C LEU A 177 33.31 20.58 13.57
N SER A 178 32.80 21.72 13.09
CA SER A 178 32.36 22.78 13.99
C SER A 178 31.22 22.28 14.89
N PRO A 179 30.98 22.88 16.08
CA PRO A 179 29.90 22.44 16.97
C PRO A 179 28.51 22.36 16.31
N ILE A 180 28.21 23.26 15.37
CA ILE A 180 26.95 23.26 14.62
C ILE A 180 26.90 22.08 13.64
N GLN A 181 27.99 21.81 12.92
CA GLN A 181 28.08 20.66 12.02
C GLN A 181 28.03 19.33 12.78
N ALA A 182 28.65 19.26 13.95
CA ALA A 182 28.59 18.10 14.83
C ALA A 182 27.15 17.85 15.31
N GLN A 183 26.42 18.90 15.72
CA GLN A 183 25.00 18.77 16.08
C GLN A 183 24.15 18.29 14.90
N ARG A 184 24.34 18.84 13.69
CA ARG A 184 23.63 18.38 12.48
C ARG A 184 23.93 16.93 12.16
N SER A 185 25.20 16.52 12.25
CA SER A 185 25.61 15.14 12.06
C SER A 185 24.99 14.21 13.10
N TRP A 186 24.86 14.66 14.35
CA TRP A 186 24.24 13.90 15.43
C TRP A 186 22.72 13.73 15.20
N ASP A 187 22.04 14.81 14.83
CA ASP A 187 20.62 14.75 14.49
C ASP A 187 20.40 13.84 13.27
N ARG A 188 21.28 13.92 12.26
CA ARG A 188 21.23 13.04 11.09
C ARG A 188 21.44 11.57 11.44
N GLN A 189 22.33 11.28 12.37
CA GLN A 189 22.54 9.93 12.88
C GLN A 189 21.28 9.38 13.57
N ALA A 190 20.55 10.21 14.32
CA ALA A 190 19.25 9.83 14.88
C ALA A 190 18.24 9.47 13.77
N GLU A 191 18.21 10.25 12.68
CA GLU A 191 17.34 9.95 11.53
C GLU A 191 17.66 8.60 10.89
N ASP A 192 18.95 8.38 10.57
CA ASP A 192 19.42 7.17 9.91
C ASP A 192 19.14 5.93 10.77
N ASN A 193 19.43 6.02 12.07
CA ASN A 193 19.14 4.97 13.05
C ASN A 193 17.67 4.53 13.05
N VAL A 194 16.74 5.48 13.08
CA VAL A 194 15.29 5.20 13.05
C VAL A 194 14.90 4.57 11.72
N VAL A 195 15.34 5.15 10.61
CA VAL A 195 15.01 4.67 9.26
C VAL A 195 15.53 3.25 9.04
N ASP A 196 16.79 2.98 9.41
CA ASP A 196 17.43 1.67 9.30
C ASP A 196 16.74 0.63 10.17
N ARG A 197 16.34 1.01 11.39
CA ARG A 197 15.57 0.12 12.27
C ARG A 197 14.23 -0.25 11.63
N LEU A 198 13.49 0.72 11.11
CA LEU A 198 12.19 0.48 10.48
C LEU A 198 12.32 -0.34 9.18
N GLU A 199 13.38 -0.14 8.40
CA GLU A 199 13.68 -0.95 7.21
C GLU A 199 14.01 -2.39 7.59
N ARG A 200 14.87 -2.59 8.60
CA ARG A 200 15.31 -3.92 9.05
C ARG A 200 14.17 -4.83 9.52
N ILE A 201 13.08 -4.25 10.03
CA ILE A 201 11.90 -5.00 10.51
C ILE A 201 10.77 -5.04 9.47
N GLY A 202 11.00 -4.54 8.24
CA GLY A 202 10.02 -4.58 7.15
C GLY A 202 8.86 -3.59 7.29
N LEU A 203 9.02 -2.52 8.09
CA LEU A 203 8.04 -1.43 8.21
C LEU A 203 8.33 -0.25 7.27
N MET A 204 9.58 -0.12 6.82
CA MET A 204 10.00 0.82 5.78
C MET A 204 10.47 0.04 4.55
N ALA A 205 10.06 0.46 3.36
CA ALA A 205 10.56 -0.13 2.12
C ALA A 205 12.04 0.22 1.93
N PRO A 206 12.90 -0.67 1.40
CA PRO A 206 14.22 -0.29 0.92
C PRO A 206 14.13 0.81 -0.13
N ARG A 207 15.14 1.69 -0.20
CA ARG A 207 15.15 2.79 -1.18
C ARG A 207 14.96 2.27 -2.61
N GLY A 208 13.99 2.85 -3.32
CA GLY A 208 13.58 2.40 -4.65
C GLY A 208 13.15 3.51 -5.59
N GLU A 209 12.37 3.14 -6.62
CA GLU A 209 11.84 4.07 -7.62
C GLU A 209 10.85 5.06 -7.00
N VAL A 210 10.02 4.60 -6.06
CA VAL A 210 8.99 5.43 -5.42
C VAL A 210 9.64 6.58 -4.63
N ASP A 211 10.68 6.31 -3.84
CA ASP A 211 11.43 7.33 -3.08
C ASP A 211 11.93 8.44 -4.01
N LYS A 212 12.52 8.09 -5.15
CA LYS A 212 13.04 9.05 -6.14
C LYS A 212 11.94 9.93 -6.74
N VAL A 213 10.75 9.37 -6.96
CA VAL A 213 9.60 10.15 -7.44
C VAL A 213 9.14 11.14 -6.38
N LEU A 214 9.09 10.74 -5.12
CA LEU A 214 8.79 11.65 -4.00
C LEU A 214 9.84 12.77 -3.89
N GLU A 215 11.12 12.41 -3.97
CA GLU A 215 12.25 13.36 -3.95
C GLU A 215 12.22 14.33 -5.14
N THR A 216 11.72 13.90 -6.30
CA THR A 216 11.51 14.79 -7.45
C THR A 216 10.47 15.86 -7.13
N VAL A 217 9.38 15.50 -6.44
CA VAL A 217 8.35 16.45 -6.00
C VAL A 217 8.92 17.39 -4.93
N VAL A 218 9.69 16.89 -3.96
CA VAL A 218 10.40 17.73 -2.97
C VAL A 218 11.30 18.74 -3.67
N ASN A 219 12.18 18.29 -4.58
CA ASN A 219 13.09 19.15 -5.33
C ASN A 219 12.34 20.27 -6.08
N ASN A 220 11.21 19.94 -6.72
CA ASN A 220 10.38 20.94 -7.38
C ASN A 220 9.87 22.01 -6.41
N LEU A 221 9.45 21.61 -5.21
CA LEU A 221 8.97 22.53 -4.18
C LEU A 221 10.10 23.39 -3.62
N GLU A 222 11.28 22.82 -3.37
CA GLU A 222 12.44 23.52 -2.82
C GLU A 222 12.98 24.58 -3.79
N VAL A 223 13.21 24.19 -5.04
CA VAL A 223 13.77 25.06 -6.09
C VAL A 223 12.86 26.27 -6.33
N THR A 224 11.54 26.07 -6.46
CA THR A 224 10.63 27.20 -6.73
C THR A 224 10.43 28.13 -5.53
N ASN A 225 10.77 27.66 -4.32
CA ASN A 225 10.67 28.45 -3.09
C ASN A 225 12.01 28.98 -2.58
N ASN A 226 13.10 28.72 -3.29
CA ASN A 226 14.46 29.07 -2.86
C ASN A 226 14.74 28.56 -1.43
N ILE A 227 14.30 27.34 -1.16
CA ILE A 227 14.56 26.62 0.09
C ILE A 227 15.89 25.88 -0.08
N ASP A 228 16.82 26.16 0.82
CA ASP A 228 18.12 25.51 0.89
C ASP A 228 18.29 24.99 2.32
N VAL A 229 18.18 23.68 2.50
CA VAL A 229 18.22 23.01 3.79
C VAL A 229 19.40 22.07 3.83
N ASP A 230 20.16 22.14 4.92
CA ASP A 230 21.32 21.29 5.19
C ASP A 230 21.17 20.69 6.59
N PRO A 231 21.10 19.34 6.73
CA PRO A 231 21.20 18.32 5.66
C PRO A 231 20.03 18.31 4.66
N GLU A 232 20.25 17.66 3.52
CA GLU A 232 19.25 17.58 2.45
C GLU A 232 18.01 16.78 2.88
N VAL A 233 16.87 17.16 2.30
CA VAL A 233 15.60 16.47 2.50
C VAL A 233 15.59 15.16 1.73
N ARG A 234 15.18 14.08 2.40
CA ARG A 234 15.04 12.75 1.81
C ARG A 234 13.59 12.30 1.87
N CYS A 235 13.20 11.39 1.00
CA CYS A 235 11.92 10.70 1.15
C CYS A 235 12.11 9.22 1.44
N ARG A 236 11.20 8.65 2.23
CA ARG A 236 11.08 7.21 2.46
C ARG A 236 9.62 6.79 2.48
N VAL A 237 9.36 5.51 2.19
CA VAL A 237 8.00 4.98 2.13
C VAL A 237 7.77 3.89 3.18
N MET A 238 6.77 4.10 4.03
CA MET A 238 6.30 3.12 4.98
C MET A 238 5.43 2.06 4.31
N MET A 239 5.55 0.81 4.76
CA MET A 239 4.84 -0.34 4.18
C MET A 239 3.35 -0.40 4.53
N THR A 240 2.93 0.38 5.55
CA THR A 240 1.58 0.39 6.09
C THR A 240 0.55 0.94 5.10
N SER A 241 -0.72 0.56 5.32
CA SER A 241 -1.85 1.01 4.48
C SER A 241 -2.66 2.13 5.11
N THR A 242 -2.38 2.50 6.37
CA THR A 242 -2.87 3.72 7.01
C THR A 242 -2.52 4.93 6.15
N LEU A 243 -3.31 6.00 6.22
CA LEU A 243 -3.04 7.26 5.54
C LEU A 243 -2.32 8.15 6.54
N GLU A 244 -0.99 8.12 6.50
CA GLU A 244 -0.14 8.89 7.40
C GLU A 244 1.07 9.42 6.65
N SER A 245 1.52 10.59 7.10
CA SER A 245 2.78 11.22 6.73
C SER A 245 3.39 11.84 7.98
N PHE A 246 4.71 11.93 8.01
CA PHE A 246 5.45 12.56 9.09
C PHE A 246 6.89 12.84 8.65
N THR A 247 7.64 13.47 9.55
CA THR A 247 9.07 13.72 9.39
C THR A 247 9.88 12.99 10.46
N VAL A 248 10.95 12.33 10.03
CA VAL A 248 12.04 11.86 10.89
C VAL A 248 13.23 12.78 10.62
N GLY A 249 13.32 13.86 11.38
CA GLY A 249 14.24 14.97 11.09
C GLY A 249 13.99 15.54 9.68
N HIS A 250 14.99 15.49 8.80
CA HIS A 250 14.91 15.94 7.40
C HIS A 250 14.37 14.85 6.45
N THR A 251 13.98 13.69 6.97
CA THR A 251 13.42 12.60 6.16
C THR A 251 11.91 12.65 6.19
N VAL A 252 11.28 12.99 5.06
CA VAL A 252 9.84 12.96 4.85
C VAL A 252 9.40 11.51 4.62
N VAL A 253 8.47 11.02 5.43
CA VAL A 253 7.94 9.66 5.35
C VAL A 253 6.47 9.71 4.94
N LEU A 254 6.11 8.97 3.90
CA LEU A 254 4.72 8.73 3.51
C LEU A 254 4.41 7.24 3.60
N SER A 255 3.23 6.89 4.07
CA SER A 255 2.77 5.51 3.97
C SER A 255 2.42 5.14 2.52
N ARG A 256 2.64 3.87 2.18
CA ARG A 256 2.18 3.27 0.91
C ARG A 256 0.68 3.49 0.71
N GLY A 257 -0.10 3.37 1.80
CA GLY A 257 -1.53 3.65 1.80
C GLY A 257 -1.88 5.06 1.34
N LEU A 258 -1.19 6.09 1.86
CA LEU A 258 -1.39 7.48 1.45
C LEU A 258 -1.07 7.67 -0.03
N ILE A 259 0.07 7.16 -0.48
CA ILE A 259 0.50 7.26 -1.89
C ILE A 259 -0.53 6.60 -2.81
N ASP A 260 -1.05 5.42 -2.44
CA ASP A 260 -2.02 4.66 -3.24
C ASP A 260 -3.30 5.46 -3.55
N VAL A 261 -3.79 6.25 -2.60
CA VAL A 261 -5.13 6.88 -2.68
C VAL A 261 -5.12 8.29 -3.27
N LEU A 262 -3.95 8.91 -3.42
CA LEU A 262 -3.85 10.28 -3.94
C LEU A 262 -4.24 10.31 -5.43
N PRO A 263 -5.09 11.27 -5.87
CA PRO A 263 -5.62 11.30 -7.23
C PRO A 263 -4.61 11.79 -8.27
N ASP A 264 -3.64 12.60 -7.87
CA ASP A 264 -2.64 13.20 -8.77
C ASP A 264 -1.37 13.68 -8.02
N GLU A 265 -0.40 14.15 -8.80
CA GLU A 265 0.86 14.68 -8.29
C GLU A 265 0.68 15.98 -7.48
N ALA A 266 -0.31 16.83 -7.80
CA ALA A 266 -0.56 18.06 -7.04
C ALA A 266 -1.07 17.77 -5.63
N SER A 267 -1.89 16.73 -5.48
CA SER A 267 -2.35 16.23 -4.18
C SER A 267 -1.19 15.61 -3.40
N LEU A 268 -0.28 14.87 -4.07
CA LEU A 268 0.95 14.37 -3.46
C LEU A 268 1.86 15.51 -2.99
N ALA A 269 2.09 16.52 -3.84
CA ALA A 269 2.87 17.70 -3.52
C ALA A 269 2.28 18.46 -2.33
N THR A 270 0.96 18.42 -2.15
CA THR A 270 0.29 19.04 -1.00
C THR A 270 0.65 18.33 0.31
N MET A 271 0.67 16.99 0.33
CA MET A 271 1.09 16.22 1.51
C MET A 271 2.58 16.44 1.79
N ILE A 272 3.42 16.40 0.76
CA ILE A 272 4.86 16.66 0.87
C ILE A 272 5.15 18.08 1.35
N ALA A 273 4.42 19.09 0.86
CA ALA A 273 4.62 20.48 1.27
C ALA A 273 4.29 20.71 2.76
N HIS A 274 3.34 19.96 3.32
CA HIS A 274 3.07 19.95 4.76
C HIS A 274 4.26 19.44 5.55
N GLU A 275 4.78 18.26 5.18
CA GLU A 275 5.94 17.67 5.84
C GLU A 275 7.22 18.50 5.66
N LEU A 276 7.44 19.04 4.45
CA LEU A 276 8.53 19.98 4.18
C LEU A 276 8.39 21.26 5.02
N GLY A 277 7.15 21.68 5.32
CA GLY A 277 6.86 22.75 6.27
C GLY A 277 7.46 22.47 7.65
N HIS A 278 7.32 21.24 8.18
CA HIS A 278 7.94 20.85 9.45
C HIS A 278 9.47 20.91 9.38
N VAL A 279 10.07 20.44 8.29
CA VAL A 279 11.53 20.47 8.10
C VAL A 279 12.04 21.92 8.10
N VAL A 280 11.42 22.79 7.29
CA VAL A 280 11.84 24.20 7.15
C VAL A 280 11.64 24.99 8.44
N LEU A 281 10.61 24.66 9.24
CA LEU A 281 10.39 25.27 10.55
C LEU A 281 11.29 24.69 11.65
N GLY A 282 12.06 23.64 11.34
CA GLY A 282 12.98 23.01 12.29
C GLY A 282 12.28 22.26 13.42
N HIS A 283 11.10 21.68 13.18
CA HIS A 283 10.42 20.86 14.18
C HIS A 283 11.21 19.55 14.38
N ARG A 284 11.88 19.45 15.53
CA ARG A 284 12.96 18.49 15.73
C ARG A 284 12.45 17.07 15.97
N LEU A 285 13.30 16.11 15.63
CA LEU A 285 13.26 14.74 16.11
C LEU A 285 13.87 14.68 17.52
N ASP A 286 13.49 13.68 18.32
CA ASP A 286 14.23 13.39 19.55
C ASP A 286 15.65 12.89 19.21
N SER A 287 16.64 13.72 19.52
CA SER A 287 18.06 13.41 19.32
C SER A 287 18.55 12.20 20.12
N SER A 288 17.77 11.72 21.10
CA SER A 288 18.10 10.50 21.87
C SER A 288 18.18 9.27 20.96
N TYR A 289 17.48 9.25 19.82
CA TYR A 289 17.55 8.14 18.86
C TYR A 289 18.91 8.02 18.15
N ALA A 290 19.83 8.99 18.29
CA ALA A 290 21.21 8.83 17.84
C ALA A 290 21.96 7.78 18.69
N PHE A 291 21.53 7.55 19.93
CA PHE A 291 22.06 6.49 20.79
C PHE A 291 21.46 5.14 20.37
N PHE A 292 22.31 4.24 19.88
CA PHE A 292 21.87 2.97 19.32
C PHE A 292 21.12 2.07 20.32
N ASP A 293 21.43 2.15 21.62
CA ASP A 293 20.75 1.39 22.66
C ASP A 293 19.27 1.76 22.81
N GLN A 294 18.88 3.00 22.49
CA GLN A 294 17.48 3.42 22.47
C GLN A 294 16.67 2.64 21.44
N LEU A 295 17.33 2.14 20.38
CA LEU A 295 16.69 1.36 19.33
C LEU A 295 16.58 -0.12 19.68
N LEU A 296 17.21 -0.62 20.75
CA LEU A 296 17.24 -2.04 21.10
C LEU A 296 15.97 -2.50 21.83
N ILE A 297 14.84 -2.41 21.12
CA ILE A 297 13.51 -2.80 21.61
C ILE A 297 13.02 -4.09 20.96
N ASP A 298 11.99 -4.71 21.54
CA ASP A 298 11.22 -5.77 20.87
C ASP A 298 10.45 -5.18 19.68
N ASP A 299 10.46 -5.86 18.53
CA ASP A 299 9.81 -5.40 17.31
C ASP A 299 8.30 -5.12 17.50
N LYS A 300 7.63 -5.84 18.41
CA LYS A 300 6.21 -5.64 18.72
C LYS A 300 5.91 -4.32 19.42
N GLU A 301 6.92 -3.73 20.07
CA GLU A 301 6.78 -2.45 20.77
C GLU A 301 7.13 -1.25 19.88
N THR A 302 7.54 -1.48 18.62
CA THR A 302 7.99 -0.42 17.69
C THR A 302 7.02 0.76 17.60
N PHE A 303 5.72 0.50 17.36
CA PHE A 303 4.71 1.57 17.23
C PHE A 303 4.35 2.27 18.55
N ARG A 304 4.75 1.70 19.70
CA ARG A 304 4.58 2.35 21.00
C ARG A 304 5.83 3.12 21.40
N HIS A 305 6.99 2.66 20.96
CA HIS A 305 8.28 3.26 21.29
C HIS A 305 8.53 4.51 20.46
N PHE A 306 8.31 4.43 19.15
CA PHE A 306 8.45 5.59 18.26
C PHE A 306 7.14 6.37 18.19
N GLY A 307 7.24 7.69 18.31
CA GLY A 307 6.14 8.62 18.08
C GLY A 307 6.68 9.90 17.45
N PHE A 308 6.14 10.26 16.29
CA PHE A 308 6.51 11.44 15.51
C PHE A 308 5.35 12.44 15.39
N ALA A 309 4.25 12.18 16.09
CA ALA A 309 3.10 13.07 16.15
C ALA A 309 3.48 14.47 16.63
N ARG A 310 2.98 15.49 15.96
CA ARG A 310 3.29 16.90 16.22
C ARG A 310 2.26 17.55 17.13
N THR A 311 2.69 18.62 17.78
CA THR A 311 1.76 19.43 18.58
C THR A 311 0.79 20.18 17.67
N PRO A 312 -0.42 20.54 18.14
CA PRO A 312 -1.38 21.30 17.33
C PRO A 312 -0.86 22.65 16.82
N ASP A 313 0.11 23.25 17.51
CA ASP A 313 0.72 24.52 17.11
C ASP A 313 1.77 24.32 16.01
N GLU A 314 2.59 23.26 16.11
CA GLU A 314 3.49 22.84 15.04
C GLU A 314 2.72 22.46 13.77
N GLU A 315 1.61 21.74 13.90
CA GLU A 315 0.72 21.41 12.79
C GLU A 315 0.20 22.67 12.10
N ARG A 316 -0.28 23.66 12.85
CA ARG A 316 -0.79 24.91 12.28
C ARG A 316 0.30 25.72 11.60
N ALA A 317 1.50 25.76 12.18
CA ALA A 317 2.64 26.43 11.59
C ALA A 317 3.06 25.75 10.26
N ALA A 318 3.12 24.42 10.24
CA ALA A 318 3.44 23.65 9.04
C ALA A 318 2.39 23.82 7.94
N ASN A 319 1.10 23.76 8.27
CA ASN A 319 0.01 24.06 7.32
C ASN A 319 0.17 25.45 6.67
N THR A 320 0.50 26.46 7.48
CA THR A 320 0.73 27.83 7.00
C THR A 320 1.94 27.88 6.06
N LYS A 321 3.04 27.21 6.43
CA LYS A 321 4.25 27.15 5.62
C LYS A 321 4.02 26.37 4.32
N ALA A 322 3.28 25.27 4.37
CA ALA A 322 2.90 24.46 3.22
C ALA A 322 2.15 25.29 2.18
N MET A 323 1.19 26.12 2.59
CA MET A 323 0.46 27.00 1.68
C MET A 323 1.36 28.05 1.00
N GLN A 324 2.34 28.60 1.72
CA GLN A 324 3.34 29.48 1.13
C GLN A 324 4.17 28.73 0.08
N ILE A 325 4.62 27.51 0.41
CA ILE A 325 5.39 26.65 -0.48
C ILE A 325 4.58 26.33 -1.75
N LEU A 326 3.33 25.91 -1.60
CA LEU A 326 2.46 25.52 -2.71
C LEU A 326 2.09 26.70 -3.62
N THR A 327 1.86 27.89 -3.06
CA THR A 327 1.50 29.09 -3.83
C THR A 327 2.61 29.51 -4.80
N ASN A 328 3.86 29.27 -4.43
CA ASN A 328 5.03 29.55 -5.26
C ASN A 328 5.50 28.34 -6.07
N SER A 329 4.73 27.24 -6.11
CA SER A 329 5.11 26.00 -6.78
C SER A 329 4.48 25.86 -8.18
N PRO A 330 4.94 24.87 -8.99
CA PRO A 330 4.28 24.49 -10.24
C PRO A 330 2.83 24.00 -10.03
N TYR A 331 2.47 23.57 -8.82
CA TYR A 331 1.19 22.96 -8.49
C TYR A 331 0.10 23.96 -8.10
N LYS A 332 0.42 25.26 -7.96
CA LYS A 332 -0.49 26.31 -7.44
C LYS A 332 -1.88 26.37 -8.10
N ASN A 333 -1.96 26.02 -9.39
CA ASN A 333 -3.20 26.05 -10.17
C ASN A 333 -3.99 24.72 -10.17
N GLN A 334 -3.48 23.69 -9.50
CA GLN A 334 -4.05 22.33 -9.48
C GLN A 334 -4.45 21.87 -8.06
N LEU A 335 -4.40 22.78 -7.08
CA LEU A 335 -4.66 22.48 -5.67
C LEU A 335 -6.12 22.12 -5.37
N GLY A 336 -7.05 22.36 -6.31
CA GLY A 336 -8.47 22.01 -6.15
C GLY A 336 -8.69 20.51 -5.89
N ASN A 337 -7.93 19.63 -6.54
CA ASN A 337 -8.04 18.17 -6.33
C ASN A 337 -7.54 17.76 -4.95
N ALA A 338 -6.49 18.40 -4.45
CA ALA A 338 -6.00 18.19 -3.08
C ALA A 338 -7.07 18.62 -2.04
N GLY A 339 -7.72 19.77 -2.26
CA GLY A 339 -8.83 20.22 -1.43
C GLY A 339 -10.02 19.23 -1.42
N LEU A 340 -10.38 18.70 -2.59
CA LEU A 340 -11.42 17.66 -2.71
C LEU A 340 -11.03 16.36 -1.99
N PHE A 341 -9.77 15.93 -2.10
CA PHE A 341 -9.25 14.74 -1.42
C PHE A 341 -9.38 14.88 0.11
N LEU A 342 -8.93 16.01 0.66
CA LEU A 342 -9.03 16.31 2.10
C LEU A 342 -10.49 16.41 2.58
N ALA A 343 -11.39 16.96 1.74
CA ALA A 343 -12.81 16.99 2.03
C ALA A 343 -13.39 15.57 2.07
N ALA A 344 -13.05 14.71 1.12
CA ALA A 344 -13.51 13.33 1.08
C ALA A 344 -13.05 12.51 2.29
N LEU A 345 -11.79 12.69 2.74
CA LEU A 345 -11.30 12.09 4.00
C LEU A 345 -12.15 12.51 5.20
N THR A 346 -12.45 13.80 5.30
CA THR A 346 -13.26 14.35 6.40
C THR A 346 -14.69 13.81 6.37
N THR A 347 -15.31 13.75 5.19
CA THR A 347 -16.66 13.20 5.03
C THR A 347 -16.72 11.73 5.44
N ARG A 348 -15.66 10.96 5.17
CA ARG A 348 -15.63 9.51 5.41
C ARG A 348 -14.95 9.10 6.72
N GLU A 349 -14.43 10.03 7.52
CA GLU A 349 -13.67 9.73 8.76
C GLU A 349 -14.38 8.72 9.68
N LYS A 350 -15.72 8.79 9.80
CA LYS A 350 -16.50 7.86 10.62
C LYS A 350 -16.61 6.45 10.03
N GLU A 351 -16.51 6.31 8.71
CA GLU A 351 -16.56 5.03 7.99
C GLU A 351 -15.18 4.35 7.94
N ILE A 352 -14.10 5.14 7.91
CA ILE A 352 -12.73 4.65 7.76
C ILE A 352 -11.80 5.05 8.93
N PRO A 353 -12.22 4.97 10.20
CA PRO A 353 -11.46 5.53 11.32
C PRO A 353 -10.07 4.89 11.50
N ASN A 354 -9.94 3.60 11.20
CA ASN A 354 -8.66 2.88 11.29
C ASN A 354 -7.73 3.21 10.13
N LEU A 355 -8.27 3.60 8.97
CA LEU A 355 -7.47 3.95 7.80
C LEU A 355 -6.77 5.30 7.99
N ILE A 356 -7.40 6.23 8.72
CA ILE A 356 -6.86 7.58 8.99
C ILE A 356 -6.31 7.73 10.42
N SER A 357 -6.11 6.63 11.15
CA SER A 357 -5.46 6.65 12.46
C SER A 357 -4.00 6.24 12.29
N PRO A 358 -3.04 7.17 12.39
CA PRO A 358 -1.63 6.89 12.15
C PRO A 358 -1.06 5.96 13.22
N HIS A 359 0.01 5.27 12.87
CA HIS A 359 0.75 4.44 13.80
C HIS A 359 1.93 5.18 14.41
N LEU A 360 2.64 5.97 13.60
CA LEU A 360 3.89 6.63 13.99
C LEU A 360 3.79 8.14 13.89
N GLY A 361 3.15 8.62 12.83
CA GLY A 361 3.09 10.05 12.49
C GLY A 361 1.80 10.73 12.89
N ASP A 362 1.47 11.76 12.11
CA ASP A 362 0.22 12.48 12.22
C ASP A 362 -0.82 11.95 11.23
N ARG A 363 -2.08 12.28 11.53
CA ARG A 363 -3.16 12.11 10.57
C ARG A 363 -2.90 12.99 9.36
N VAL A 364 -3.41 12.60 8.19
CA VAL A 364 -3.39 13.44 6.98
C VAL A 364 -3.79 14.89 7.34
N PRO A 365 -2.97 15.89 6.97
CA PRO A 365 -3.09 17.24 7.52
C PRO A 365 -4.41 17.91 7.15
N VAL A 366 -4.98 18.63 8.12
CA VAL A 366 -6.17 19.46 7.90
C VAL A 366 -5.73 20.85 7.45
N ILE A 367 -5.41 20.99 6.16
CA ILE A 367 -5.07 22.29 5.57
C ILE A 367 -6.37 23.06 5.31
N GLY A 368 -6.75 23.92 6.27
CA GLY A 368 -8.03 24.67 6.24
C GLY A 368 -8.20 25.55 4.99
N ASP A 369 -7.12 26.19 4.54
CA ASP A 369 -7.18 27.14 3.42
C ASP A 369 -7.48 26.46 2.07
N LEU A 370 -7.04 25.22 1.89
CA LEU A 370 -7.34 24.42 0.69
C LEU A 370 -8.81 24.01 0.58
N ARG A 371 -9.53 23.95 1.71
CA ARG A 371 -10.98 23.71 1.72
C ARG A 371 -11.77 24.91 1.20
N SER A 372 -11.17 26.11 1.27
CA SER A 372 -11.80 27.36 0.83
C SER A 372 -11.49 27.74 -0.62
N SER A 373 -10.41 27.18 -1.19
CA SER A 373 -10.03 27.37 -2.59
C SER A 373 -10.89 26.51 -3.53
N MET A 374 -12.08 27.03 -3.81
CA MET A 374 -13.05 26.64 -4.85
C MET A 374 -13.62 25.21 -4.76
N PRO A 375 -14.95 25.06 -4.59
CA PRO A 375 -15.59 23.82 -4.97
C PRO A 375 -15.55 23.74 -6.49
N VAL A 376 -14.64 22.94 -7.05
CA VAL A 376 -15.00 22.25 -8.30
C VAL A 376 -16.15 21.35 -7.89
N ASP A 377 -17.37 21.84 -8.05
CA ASP A 377 -18.57 21.09 -7.76
C ASP A 377 -18.44 19.74 -8.48
N GLN A 378 -18.52 18.62 -7.76
CA GLN A 378 -18.49 17.29 -8.39
C GLN A 378 -19.57 17.19 -9.49
N LYS A 379 -20.61 18.03 -9.42
CA LYS A 379 -21.63 18.19 -10.47
C LYS A 379 -21.11 18.83 -11.76
N GLN A 380 -20.10 19.69 -11.71
CA GLN A 380 -19.47 20.32 -12.88
C GLN A 380 -18.42 19.43 -13.53
N ASN A 381 -17.76 18.55 -12.76
CA ASN A 381 -16.87 17.53 -13.30
C ASN A 381 -17.14 16.14 -12.69
N PRO A 382 -18.23 15.47 -13.08
CA PRO A 382 -18.60 14.15 -12.56
C PRO A 382 -17.60 13.05 -12.97
N GLN A 383 -16.60 13.35 -13.81
CA GLN A 383 -15.51 12.44 -14.14
C GLN A 383 -14.30 12.58 -13.19
N ALA A 384 -14.22 13.64 -12.38
CA ALA A 384 -13.09 13.85 -11.47
C ALA A 384 -13.03 12.72 -10.41
N ILE A 385 -11.84 12.12 -10.30
CA ILE A 385 -11.54 11.12 -9.29
C ILE A 385 -10.93 11.85 -8.09
N VAL A 386 -11.66 11.85 -6.97
CA VAL A 386 -11.26 12.60 -5.77
C VAL A 386 -10.25 11.85 -4.92
N ALA A 387 -10.37 10.52 -4.89
CA ALA A 387 -9.40 9.62 -4.27
C ALA A 387 -9.48 8.28 -4.99
N LEU A 388 -8.37 7.54 -4.98
CA LEU A 388 -8.29 6.22 -5.58
C LEU A 388 -8.61 5.11 -4.57
N PRO A 389 -8.91 3.89 -5.04
CA PRO A 389 -8.92 2.69 -4.22
C PRO A 389 -7.52 2.34 -3.69
N ILE A 390 -7.48 1.64 -2.56
CA ILE A 390 -6.23 1.18 -1.93
C ILE A 390 -5.54 0.13 -2.82
N GLY A 391 -4.22 0.27 -3.00
CA GLY A 391 -3.41 -0.61 -3.84
C GLY A 391 -3.41 -0.26 -5.33
N GLY A 392 -3.88 0.94 -5.70
CA GLY A 392 -4.00 1.37 -7.09
C GLY A 392 -2.70 1.85 -7.73
N ARG A 393 -1.67 2.23 -6.96
CA ARG A 393 -0.47 2.88 -7.51
C ARG A 393 0.83 2.19 -7.17
N VAL A 394 0.97 1.64 -5.97
CA VAL A 394 2.25 1.10 -5.51
C VAL A 394 2.19 -0.43 -5.51
N LYS A 395 3.07 -1.05 -6.29
CA LYS A 395 3.30 -2.49 -6.29
C LYS A 395 4.35 -2.82 -5.24
N LEU A 396 4.08 -3.87 -4.47
CA LEU A 396 4.96 -4.42 -3.45
C LEU A 396 5.55 -5.75 -3.92
N ASP A 397 6.87 -5.85 -3.94
CA ASP A 397 7.59 -7.12 -4.04
C ASP A 397 7.61 -7.80 -2.66
N SER A 398 6.96 -8.97 -2.55
CA SER A 398 6.86 -9.67 -1.28
C SER A 398 8.17 -10.31 -0.79
N TRP A 399 9.18 -10.44 -1.65
CA TRP A 399 10.47 -11.05 -1.32
C TRP A 399 11.40 -10.09 -0.61
N ASN A 400 11.66 -8.94 -1.24
CA ASN A 400 12.68 -7.98 -0.83
C ASN A 400 12.09 -6.63 -0.39
N ASP A 401 10.76 -6.53 -0.29
CA ASP A 401 10.02 -5.36 0.16
C ASP A 401 10.15 -4.11 -0.71
N LYS A 402 10.72 -4.23 -1.91
CA LYS A 402 10.81 -3.12 -2.85
C LYS A 402 9.44 -2.65 -3.33
N LEU A 403 9.34 -1.35 -3.50
CA LEU A 403 8.15 -0.69 -4.02
C LEU A 403 8.43 -0.15 -5.42
N ASP A 404 7.51 -0.46 -6.34
CA ASP A 404 7.51 0.05 -7.72
C ASP A 404 6.19 0.76 -8.01
N LEU A 405 6.19 1.69 -8.96
CA LEU A 405 4.94 2.29 -9.45
C LEU A 405 4.25 1.36 -10.45
N ILE A 406 2.95 1.17 -10.28
CA ILE A 406 2.10 0.44 -11.21
C ILE A 406 2.00 1.23 -12.50
N LYS A 407 2.52 0.66 -13.59
CA LYS A 407 2.38 1.18 -14.96
C LYS A 407 1.03 0.73 -15.54
N SER A 408 -0.07 1.29 -15.04
CA SER A 408 -1.40 1.04 -15.60
C SER A 408 -1.74 2.08 -16.68
N LYS A 409 -2.46 1.65 -17.72
CA LYS A 409 -3.03 2.60 -18.68
C LYS A 409 -4.16 3.37 -17.98
N PRO A 410 -4.33 4.68 -18.25
CA PRO A 410 -5.50 5.41 -17.78
C PRO A 410 -6.76 4.65 -18.18
N VAL A 411 -7.58 4.29 -17.19
CA VAL A 411 -8.93 3.80 -17.46
C VAL A 411 -9.68 4.96 -18.11
N GLY A 412 -10.48 4.66 -19.14
CA GLY A 412 -11.32 5.68 -19.79
C GLY A 412 -12.39 6.22 -18.84
N THR A 413 -13.48 6.75 -19.37
CA THR A 413 -14.61 7.25 -18.59
C THR A 413 -15.03 6.26 -17.49
N VAL A 414 -14.78 6.61 -16.23
CA VAL A 414 -15.05 5.75 -15.06
C VAL A 414 -16.50 6.01 -14.62
N ALA A 415 -17.29 4.96 -14.45
CA ALA A 415 -18.64 5.10 -13.89
C ALA A 415 -18.56 5.59 -12.44
N GLU A 416 -19.56 6.29 -11.93
CA GLU A 416 -19.50 6.86 -10.57
C GLU A 416 -19.26 5.79 -9.49
N ARG A 417 -19.86 4.61 -9.66
CA ARG A 417 -19.64 3.43 -8.79
C ARG A 417 -18.21 2.88 -8.82
N GLU A 418 -17.45 3.16 -9.88
CA GLU A 418 -16.09 2.65 -10.10
C GLU A 418 -15.02 3.56 -9.50
N LYS A 419 -15.40 4.76 -9.01
CA LYS A 419 -14.47 5.68 -8.35
C LYS A 419 -13.95 5.15 -7.02
N MET A 420 -14.79 4.42 -6.27
CA MET A 420 -14.42 3.62 -5.09
C MET A 420 -13.34 4.28 -4.18
N PRO A 421 -13.53 5.55 -3.75
CA PRO A 421 -12.48 6.29 -3.04
C PRO A 421 -12.14 5.56 -1.74
N PHE A 422 -10.88 5.33 -1.41
CA PHE A 422 -10.47 4.65 -0.16
C PHE A 422 -11.02 3.22 0.05
N GLU A 423 -11.69 2.64 -0.96
CA GLU A 423 -12.19 1.28 -0.88
C GLU A 423 -11.11 0.27 -1.30
N VAL A 424 -11.35 -0.99 -0.97
CA VAL A 424 -10.54 -2.11 -1.41
C VAL A 424 -11.16 -2.79 -2.64
N THR A 425 -10.32 -3.31 -3.51
CA THR A 425 -10.70 -3.99 -4.76
C THR A 425 -10.11 -5.40 -4.85
N PRO A 426 -10.64 -6.29 -5.69
CA PRO A 426 -10.01 -7.57 -5.95
C PRO A 426 -8.60 -7.42 -6.54
N PHE A 427 -7.70 -8.35 -6.20
CA PHE A 427 -6.38 -8.43 -6.82
C PHE A 427 -6.43 -9.19 -8.13
N MET A 428 -5.75 -8.66 -9.15
CA MET A 428 -5.53 -9.33 -10.45
C MET A 428 -4.08 -9.09 -10.90
N PRO A 429 -3.07 -9.63 -10.18
CA PRO A 429 -1.67 -9.39 -10.51
C PRO A 429 -1.31 -10.01 -11.86
N TYR A 430 -0.48 -9.31 -12.63
CA TYR A 430 0.14 -9.86 -13.83
C TYR A 430 1.30 -10.79 -13.41
N LEU A 431 1.06 -12.11 -13.40
CA LEU A 431 2.09 -13.07 -12.97
C LEU A 431 3.15 -13.25 -14.05
N MET A 432 4.41 -13.28 -13.61
CA MET A 432 5.59 -13.62 -14.40
C MET A 432 6.37 -14.69 -13.63
N ARG A 433 7.21 -15.45 -14.34
CA ARG A 433 8.14 -16.36 -13.69
C ARG A 433 9.39 -15.60 -13.24
N TYR A 434 10.07 -16.13 -12.26
CA TYR A 434 11.33 -15.55 -11.80
C TYR A 434 12.36 -15.60 -12.93
N GLY A 435 13.11 -14.50 -13.10
CA GLY A 435 14.17 -14.41 -14.10
C GLY A 435 13.70 -14.17 -15.54
N THR A 436 12.39 -14.10 -15.81
CA THR A 436 11.91 -13.58 -17.10
C THR A 436 12.03 -12.06 -17.08
N GLU A 437 12.89 -11.49 -17.93
CA GLU A 437 12.89 -10.05 -18.17
C GLU A 437 11.50 -9.60 -18.61
N THR A 438 11.02 -8.49 -18.05
CA THR A 438 9.79 -7.87 -18.53
C THR A 438 9.94 -7.57 -20.02
N SER A 439 9.36 -8.41 -20.86
CA SER A 439 9.17 -8.04 -22.26
C SER A 439 8.37 -6.74 -22.25
N LYS A 440 8.86 -5.71 -22.96
CA LYS A 440 8.11 -4.45 -23.10
C LYS A 440 6.68 -4.83 -23.48
N PRO A 441 5.64 -4.34 -22.77
CA PRO A 441 4.28 -4.71 -23.09
C PRO A 441 4.07 -4.44 -24.57
N ILE A 442 3.76 -5.50 -25.34
CA ILE A 442 3.35 -5.33 -26.73
C ILE A 442 2.17 -4.39 -26.65
N ALA A 443 2.35 -3.18 -27.18
CA ALA A 443 1.27 -2.23 -27.35
C ALA A 443 0.24 -2.92 -28.24
N ALA A 444 -0.78 -3.53 -27.65
CA ALA A 444 -1.96 -3.98 -28.37
C ALA A 444 -2.70 -2.72 -28.83
N SER A 445 -2.28 -2.19 -29.97
CA SER A 445 -2.95 -1.15 -30.75
C SER A 445 -2.22 -1.01 -32.09
N ALA A 446 -2.75 -1.67 -33.12
CA ALA A 446 -2.89 -1.17 -34.50
C ALA A 446 -3.07 -2.34 -35.49
N ALA A 447 -4.19 -3.06 -35.38
CA ALA A 447 -4.83 -3.52 -36.60
C ALA A 447 -5.59 -2.30 -37.14
N ALA A 448 -4.92 -1.47 -37.93
CA ALA A 448 -5.61 -0.49 -38.76
C ALA A 448 -6.53 -1.28 -39.71
N PRO A 449 -7.82 -0.93 -39.83
CA PRO A 449 -8.60 -1.38 -40.97
C PRO A 449 -7.90 -0.83 -42.21
N SER A 450 -7.38 -1.72 -43.06
CA SER A 450 -6.95 -1.33 -44.39
C SER A 450 -8.19 -0.92 -45.16
N ASP A 451 -8.42 0.40 -45.29
CA ASP A 451 -9.40 0.91 -46.24
C ASP A 451 -9.04 0.45 -47.66
N PRO A 452 -9.98 -0.13 -48.42
CA PRO A 452 -9.73 -0.54 -49.78
C PRO A 452 -9.53 0.70 -50.65
N LYS A 453 -8.37 0.79 -51.29
CA LYS A 453 -8.05 1.77 -52.33
C LYS A 453 -9.17 1.82 -53.37
N THR A 454 -9.80 2.98 -53.49
CA THR A 454 -10.62 3.36 -54.63
C THR A 454 -9.79 3.28 -55.91
N GLY A 455 -10.31 2.51 -56.87
CA GLY A 455 -9.65 2.17 -58.11
C GLY A 455 -9.48 3.36 -59.05
N GLU A 456 -8.29 3.42 -59.64
CA GLU A 456 -7.96 4.27 -60.77
C GLU A 456 -8.32 3.53 -62.08
N ALA A 457 -9.06 4.24 -62.94
CA ALA A 457 -9.23 4.10 -64.38
C ALA A 457 -9.47 2.72 -65.01
N ALA A 458 -10.71 2.51 -65.50
CA ALA A 458 -11.03 1.51 -66.51
C ALA A 458 -10.49 1.94 -67.90
N PRO A 459 -9.84 1.05 -68.66
CA PRO A 459 -9.61 1.25 -70.09
C PRO A 459 -10.80 0.72 -70.88
N GLY A 460 -11.47 1.62 -71.60
CA GLY A 460 -12.49 1.26 -72.59
C GLY A 460 -11.88 0.66 -73.86
N LYS A 461 -12.60 -0.31 -74.44
CA LYS A 461 -12.71 -0.63 -75.88
C LYS A 461 -13.79 -1.71 -76.05
N PRO A 462 -14.44 -1.83 -77.21
CA PRO A 462 -14.43 -0.95 -78.39
C PRO A 462 -15.52 0.12 -78.37
#